data_AF-A0A9N8EGF4-F1
#
_entry.id   AF-A0A9N8EGF4-F1
#
_cell.length_a   1.000
_cell.length_b   1.000
_cell.length_c   1.000
_cell.angle_alpha   90.00
_cell.angle_beta   90.00
_cell.angle_gamma   90.00
#
_symmetry.space_group_name_H-M   'P 1'
#
loop_
_entity.id
_entity.type
_entity.pdbx_description
1 polymer ?
#
loop_
_entity_poly.entity_id
_entity_poly.type
_entity_poly.pdbx_seq_one_letter_code
_entity_poly.pdbx_strand_id
1 'polypeptide(L)'
;MGKPPKRGSSLPLHIESCSTASSSEAERYYHHQYRPPRGSTLKDRVKSIRQEDRQAVVEDNAIAAALAARAFHLPGYSYMADWSQYIVNNHLIFGLCCRHPKHPLTTKLRFLNLMASALFGLAITNMIWLGYIYYDEDPDSVLFKISFYDEDAGNELIISSNLTNDDQWFFNNNTTNSSMMDDLWDNYNVTNTMAPTTLEPKSGWELFLPRPKNAHTETLGNTLQITRGMVLLWTLGAALHAVFDNTIWRLSACGCCLPGNRCERFGFLRGMSGAFTIFVVVMVTAVATFAVVLRATLMSHDEIEFSASNSGGLVDDAIDVRESFREAAQNIGALEFVMGYFVEFFLALFVYHPLFMTILFMGCLNFLGCGKLRVLGGRPFEMRQLEEEESGSQRHSAGLVTGNQCLSVPKGAVRRLSHTERSSYSSVNNFR
;
A
#
# COMPACT_ATOMS: atom_id res chain seq x y z
N MET A 1 -9.68 -46.60 -7.74
CA MET A 1 -9.28 -45.40 -8.50
C MET A 1 -10.51 -44.86 -9.23
N GLY A 2 -11.18 -43.88 -8.64
CA GLY A 2 -12.41 -43.29 -9.20
C GLY A 2 -12.09 -42.25 -10.26
N LYS A 3 -12.86 -42.24 -11.36
CA LYS A 3 -12.75 -41.25 -12.44
C LYS A 3 -13.05 -39.84 -11.90
N PRO A 4 -12.24 -38.82 -12.21
CA PRO A 4 -12.54 -37.45 -11.83
C PRO A 4 -13.75 -36.91 -12.64
N PRO A 5 -14.55 -36.00 -12.05
CA PRO A 5 -15.69 -35.41 -12.72
C PRO A 5 -15.24 -34.46 -13.85
N LYS A 6 -16.01 -34.45 -14.94
CA LYS A 6 -15.79 -33.59 -16.11
C LYS A 6 -15.96 -32.12 -15.70
N ARG A 7 -14.90 -31.32 -15.86
CA ARG A 7 -14.97 -29.85 -15.76
C ARG A 7 -15.90 -29.32 -16.83
N GLY A 8 -16.92 -28.56 -16.41
CA GLY A 8 -17.77 -27.78 -17.30
C GLY A 8 -16.94 -26.74 -18.05
N SER A 9 -17.29 -26.55 -19.32
CA SER A 9 -16.72 -25.57 -20.23
C SER A 9 -16.77 -24.16 -19.64
N SER A 10 -15.61 -23.55 -19.48
CA SER A 10 -15.43 -22.13 -19.17
C SER A 10 -16.00 -21.27 -20.31
N LEU A 11 -16.98 -20.42 -19.98
CA LEU A 11 -17.42 -19.32 -20.83
C LEU A 11 -16.26 -18.31 -20.99
N PRO A 12 -16.03 -17.75 -22.20
CA PRO A 12 -15.03 -16.73 -22.41
C PRO A 12 -15.49 -15.42 -21.77
N LEU A 13 -14.75 -14.96 -20.76
CA LEU A 13 -14.90 -13.64 -20.14
C LEU A 13 -14.22 -12.62 -21.07
N HIS A 14 -15.01 -12.03 -21.97
CA HIS A 14 -14.58 -10.91 -22.81
C HIS A 14 -14.48 -9.66 -21.91
N ILE A 15 -13.26 -9.29 -21.53
CA ILE A 15 -12.99 -7.98 -20.91
C ILE A 15 -13.00 -6.96 -22.05
N GLU A 16 -14.17 -6.43 -22.36
CA GLU A 16 -14.28 -5.25 -23.20
C GLU A 16 -13.69 -4.06 -22.43
N SER A 17 -12.60 -3.52 -22.97
CA SER A 17 -12.11 -2.19 -22.65
C SER A 17 -13.26 -1.19 -22.74
N CYS A 18 -13.46 -0.38 -21.69
CA CYS A 18 -14.40 0.74 -21.66
C CYS A 18 -14.21 1.69 -22.86
N SER A 19 -14.86 1.38 -23.98
CA SER A 19 -15.26 2.39 -24.95
C SER A 19 -16.67 2.83 -24.55
N THR A 20 -16.89 4.13 -24.55
CA THR A 20 -18.18 4.75 -24.25
C THR A 20 -19.20 4.38 -25.33
N ALA A 21 -19.76 3.18 -25.26
CA ALA A 21 -20.96 2.85 -26.02
C ALA A 21 -22.05 3.84 -25.62
N SER A 22 -22.61 4.56 -26.60
CA SER A 22 -23.65 5.56 -26.34
C SER A 22 -24.81 4.88 -25.64
N SER A 23 -25.40 5.52 -24.62
CA SER A 23 -26.46 4.90 -23.81
C SER A 23 -27.66 4.41 -24.65
N SER A 24 -27.81 4.90 -25.87
CA SER A 24 -28.87 4.52 -26.82
C SER A 24 -28.72 3.11 -27.42
N GLU A 25 -27.50 2.58 -27.55
CA GLU A 25 -27.29 1.22 -28.09
C GLU A 25 -27.41 0.16 -27.00
N ALA A 26 -26.98 0.48 -25.77
CA ALA A 26 -27.23 -0.37 -24.60
C ALA A 26 -28.75 -0.56 -24.37
N GLU A 27 -29.55 0.51 -24.47
CA GLU A 27 -31.02 0.41 -24.35
C GLU A 27 -31.66 -0.48 -25.42
N ARG A 28 -31.20 -0.42 -26.68
CA ARG A 28 -31.73 -1.29 -27.74
C ARG A 28 -31.38 -2.76 -27.54
N TYR A 29 -30.21 -3.07 -26.98
CA TYR A 29 -29.82 -4.45 -26.72
C TYR A 29 -30.60 -5.06 -25.54
N TYR A 30 -30.85 -4.30 -24.47
CA TYR A 30 -31.64 -4.74 -23.33
C TYR A 30 -33.10 -5.04 -23.69
N HIS A 31 -33.70 -4.27 -24.61
CA HIS A 31 -35.09 -4.48 -25.01
C HIS A 31 -35.35 -5.78 -25.79
N HIS A 32 -34.33 -6.37 -26.42
CA HIS A 32 -34.54 -7.51 -27.32
C HIS A 32 -34.45 -8.88 -26.62
N GLN A 33 -33.83 -8.97 -25.45
CA GLN A 33 -33.66 -10.25 -24.72
C GLN A 33 -34.77 -10.55 -23.70
N TYR A 34 -35.52 -9.56 -23.22
CA TYR A 34 -36.56 -9.77 -22.23
C TYR A 34 -37.96 -9.78 -22.85
N ARG A 35 -38.31 -10.84 -23.60
CA ARG A 35 -39.73 -11.14 -23.85
C ARG A 35 -40.29 -11.83 -22.59
N PRO A 36 -41.17 -11.17 -21.82
CA PRO A 36 -41.75 -11.80 -20.64
C PRO A 36 -42.53 -13.06 -21.05
N PRO A 37 -42.61 -14.07 -20.17
CA PRO A 37 -43.41 -15.26 -20.42
C PRO A 37 -44.83 -14.88 -20.84
N ARG A 38 -45.33 -15.46 -21.95
CA ARG A 38 -46.73 -15.28 -22.36
C ARG A 38 -47.64 -15.73 -21.22
N GLY A 39 -48.31 -14.76 -20.57
CA GLY A 39 -49.24 -15.01 -19.46
C GLY A 39 -48.92 -14.28 -18.15
N SER A 40 -47.75 -13.63 -18.00
CA SER A 40 -47.47 -12.83 -16.79
C SER A 40 -48.38 -11.60 -16.73
N THR A 41 -49.04 -11.35 -15.60
CA THR A 41 -49.82 -10.13 -15.43
C THR A 41 -48.89 -8.90 -15.31
N LEU A 42 -49.40 -7.70 -15.62
CA LEU A 42 -48.64 -6.46 -15.41
C LEU A 42 -48.13 -6.33 -13.96
N LYS A 43 -48.91 -6.82 -12.99
CA LYS A 43 -48.53 -6.83 -11.57
C LYS A 43 -47.32 -7.71 -11.30
N ASP A 44 -47.23 -8.87 -11.95
CA ASP A 44 -46.09 -9.78 -11.79
C ASP A 44 -44.82 -9.17 -12.40
N ARG A 45 -44.96 -8.47 -13.54
CA ARG A 45 -43.85 -7.75 -14.18
C ARG A 45 -43.31 -6.64 -13.27
N VAL A 46 -44.18 -5.80 -12.71
CA VAL A 46 -43.77 -4.72 -11.79
C VAL A 46 -43.12 -5.29 -10.53
N LYS A 47 -43.62 -6.41 -10.00
CA LYS A 47 -43.00 -7.09 -8.85
C LYS A 47 -41.60 -7.62 -9.19
N SER A 48 -41.43 -8.26 -10.36
CA SER A 48 -40.12 -8.78 -10.78
C SER A 48 -39.07 -7.68 -10.95
N ILE A 49 -39.44 -6.56 -11.61
CA ILE A 49 -38.54 -5.41 -11.79
C ILE A 49 -38.13 -4.84 -10.42
N ARG A 50 -39.10 -4.65 -9.51
CA ARG A 50 -38.81 -4.13 -8.16
C ARG A 50 -37.92 -5.08 -7.34
N GLN A 51 -38.00 -6.38 -7.60
CA GLN A 51 -37.16 -7.37 -6.92
C GLN A 51 -35.74 -7.36 -7.47
N GLU A 52 -35.59 -7.26 -8.79
CA GLU A 52 -34.31 -7.11 -9.48
C GLU A 52 -33.60 -5.81 -9.06
N ASP A 53 -34.32 -4.68 -9.03
CA ASP A 53 -33.79 -3.40 -8.53
C ASP A 53 -33.30 -3.50 -7.08
N ARG A 54 -34.06 -4.19 -6.21
CA ARG A 54 -33.66 -4.39 -4.81
C ARG A 54 -32.41 -5.26 -4.73
N GLN A 55 -32.31 -6.31 -5.55
CA GLN A 55 -31.16 -7.19 -5.54
C GLN A 55 -29.91 -6.47 -6.04
N ALA A 56 -30.02 -5.69 -7.12
CA ALA A 56 -28.93 -4.85 -7.61
C ALA A 56 -28.43 -3.86 -6.54
N VAL A 57 -29.34 -3.22 -5.81
CA VAL A 57 -28.96 -2.31 -4.70
C VAL A 57 -28.25 -3.07 -3.56
N VAL A 58 -28.66 -4.29 -3.25
CA VAL A 58 -28.01 -5.13 -2.23
C VAL A 58 -26.60 -5.54 -2.68
N GLU A 59 -26.44 -5.97 -3.93
CA GLU A 59 -25.15 -6.32 -4.52
C GLU A 59 -24.21 -5.12 -4.59
N ASP A 60 -24.73 -3.95 -4.97
CA ASP A 60 -23.98 -2.69 -5.00
C ASP A 60 -23.48 -2.27 -3.63
N ASN A 61 -24.32 -2.38 -2.60
CA ASN A 61 -23.94 -2.11 -1.23
C ASN A 61 -22.91 -3.12 -0.72
N ALA A 62 -23.04 -4.40 -1.10
CA ALA A 62 -22.06 -5.42 -0.75
C ALA A 62 -20.69 -5.15 -1.40
N ILE A 63 -20.66 -4.75 -2.68
CA ILE A 63 -19.43 -4.35 -3.37
C ILE A 63 -18.83 -3.11 -2.71
N ALA A 64 -19.64 -2.10 -2.39
CA ALA A 64 -19.16 -0.89 -1.71
C ALA A 64 -18.58 -1.20 -0.32
N ALA A 65 -19.20 -2.11 0.44
CA ALA A 65 -18.72 -2.58 1.73
C ALA A 65 -17.45 -3.44 1.60
N ALA A 66 -17.33 -4.26 0.55
CA ALA A 66 -16.11 -5.01 0.25
C ALA A 66 -14.96 -4.07 -0.11
N LEU A 67 -15.21 -3.08 -0.98
CA LEU A 67 -14.24 -2.03 -1.33
C LEU A 67 -13.81 -1.21 -0.10
N ALA A 68 -14.75 -0.88 0.78
CA ALA A 68 -14.49 -0.23 2.06
C ALA A 68 -13.56 -1.05 2.96
N ALA A 69 -13.85 -2.34 3.08
CA ALA A 69 -13.08 -3.29 3.86
C ALA A 69 -11.71 -3.62 3.23
N ARG A 70 -11.44 -3.11 2.01
CA ARG A 70 -10.29 -3.49 1.19
C ARG A 70 -10.26 -5.00 0.95
N ALA A 71 -11.43 -5.58 0.68
CA ALA A 71 -11.55 -6.98 0.32
C ALA A 71 -10.59 -7.28 -0.82
N PHE A 72 -9.84 -8.37 -0.67
CA PHE A 72 -8.92 -8.89 -1.65
C PHE A 72 -9.61 -9.76 -2.70
N HIS A 73 -10.91 -10.04 -2.54
CA HIS A 73 -11.73 -10.72 -3.52
C HIS A 73 -13.07 -10.01 -3.78
N LEU A 74 -13.43 -9.88 -5.05
CA LEU A 74 -14.78 -9.52 -5.47
C LEU A 74 -15.46 -10.68 -6.21
N PRO A 75 -16.79 -10.88 -6.05
CA PRO A 75 -17.49 -11.97 -6.72
C PRO A 75 -17.30 -11.95 -8.24
N GLY A 76 -16.92 -13.10 -8.81
CA GLY A 76 -16.70 -13.26 -10.25
C GLY A 76 -15.32 -12.81 -10.76
N TYR A 77 -14.45 -12.28 -9.89
CA TYR A 77 -13.11 -11.85 -10.29
C TYR A 77 -12.10 -12.99 -10.23
N SER A 78 -11.16 -13.00 -11.20
CA SER A 78 -9.98 -13.87 -11.18
C SER A 78 -8.92 -13.32 -10.23
N TYR A 79 -7.90 -14.13 -9.89
CA TYR A 79 -6.81 -13.71 -9.00
C TYR A 79 -6.12 -12.42 -9.46
N MET A 80 -5.82 -12.30 -10.77
CA MET A 80 -5.14 -11.14 -11.32
C MET A 80 -6.07 -9.92 -11.41
N ALA A 81 -7.36 -10.15 -11.68
CA ALA A 81 -8.35 -9.08 -11.67
C ALA A 81 -8.52 -8.49 -10.26
N ASP A 82 -8.59 -9.35 -9.25
CA ASP A 82 -8.62 -8.96 -7.83
C ASP A 82 -7.36 -8.19 -7.44
N TRP A 83 -6.17 -8.68 -7.81
CA TRP A 83 -4.91 -7.99 -7.49
C TRP A 83 -4.85 -6.60 -8.13
N SER A 84 -5.17 -6.50 -9.43
CA SER A 84 -5.18 -5.21 -10.14
C SER A 84 -6.21 -4.27 -9.53
N GLN A 85 -7.41 -4.75 -9.24
CA GLN A 85 -8.47 -3.98 -8.59
C GLN A 85 -8.02 -3.50 -7.20
N TYR A 86 -7.34 -4.36 -6.44
CA TYR A 86 -6.84 -4.04 -5.11
C TYR A 86 -5.77 -2.95 -5.17
N ILE A 87 -4.79 -3.07 -6.07
CA ILE A 87 -3.75 -2.05 -6.27
C ILE A 87 -4.38 -0.73 -6.70
N VAL A 88 -5.21 -0.75 -7.75
CA VAL A 88 -5.81 0.48 -8.30
C VAL A 88 -6.67 1.21 -7.27
N ASN A 89 -7.45 0.49 -6.46
CA ASN A 89 -8.34 1.15 -5.49
C ASN A 89 -7.62 1.65 -4.24
N ASN A 90 -6.50 1.04 -3.84
CA ASN A 90 -5.80 1.35 -2.60
C ASN A 90 -4.52 2.18 -2.80
N HIS A 91 -3.99 2.28 -4.01
CA HIS A 91 -2.88 3.17 -4.33
C HIS A 91 -3.33 4.63 -4.27
N LEU A 92 -2.51 5.51 -3.66
CA LEU A 92 -2.87 6.93 -3.50
C LEU A 92 -3.08 7.63 -4.85
N ILE A 93 -2.10 7.52 -5.75
CA ILE A 93 -2.19 8.08 -7.12
C ILE A 93 -3.21 7.33 -7.99
N PHE A 94 -3.06 6.01 -8.20
CA PHE A 94 -3.99 5.30 -9.10
C PHE A 94 -5.43 5.33 -8.60
N GLY A 95 -5.63 5.37 -7.30
CA GLY A 95 -6.94 5.50 -6.69
C GLY A 95 -7.56 6.90 -6.81
N LEU A 96 -6.79 7.94 -7.15
CA LEU A 96 -7.36 9.24 -7.52
C LEU A 96 -7.92 9.21 -8.95
N CYS A 97 -7.20 8.58 -9.88
CA CYS A 97 -7.53 8.59 -11.31
C CYS A 97 -8.48 7.46 -11.73
N CYS A 98 -8.31 6.26 -11.18
CA CYS A 98 -8.90 5.01 -11.67
C CYS A 98 -9.78 4.32 -10.61
N ARG A 99 -10.35 5.08 -9.66
CA ARG A 99 -11.19 4.49 -8.60
C ARG A 99 -12.41 3.79 -9.16
N HIS A 100 -12.80 2.71 -8.49
CA HIS A 100 -14.10 2.12 -8.71
C HIS A 100 -15.22 3.14 -8.34
N PRO A 101 -16.26 3.32 -9.18
CA PRO A 101 -17.32 4.31 -8.94
C PRO A 101 -18.06 4.12 -7.61
N LYS A 102 -18.20 2.86 -7.16
CA LYS A 102 -18.86 2.49 -5.90
C LYS A 102 -17.95 2.61 -4.66
N HIS A 103 -16.72 3.09 -4.82
CA HIS A 103 -15.79 3.18 -3.70
C HIS A 103 -16.27 4.26 -2.69
N PRO A 104 -16.31 3.96 -1.38
CA PRO A 104 -16.87 4.86 -0.37
C PRO A 104 -16.06 6.16 -0.19
N LEU A 105 -14.74 6.11 -0.36
CA LEU A 105 -13.88 7.29 -0.28
C LEU A 105 -14.08 8.24 -1.46
N THR A 106 -14.50 9.47 -1.13
CA THR A 106 -14.62 10.57 -2.09
C THR A 106 -13.25 11.04 -2.59
N THR A 107 -13.16 11.57 -3.81
CA THR A 107 -11.91 12.10 -4.38
C THR A 107 -11.25 13.14 -3.48
N LYS A 108 -12.05 13.97 -2.79
CA LYS A 108 -11.55 14.98 -1.84
C LYS A 108 -10.79 14.35 -0.68
N LEU A 109 -11.31 13.28 -0.10
CA LEU A 109 -10.67 12.57 1.00
C LEU A 109 -9.42 11.82 0.52
N ARG A 110 -9.44 11.29 -0.70
CA ARG A 110 -8.24 10.68 -1.32
C ARG A 110 -7.13 11.71 -1.56
N PHE A 111 -7.49 12.90 -2.03
CA PHE A 111 -6.55 14.00 -2.19
C PHE A 111 -5.97 14.46 -0.85
N LEU A 112 -6.81 14.53 0.19
CA LEU A 112 -6.36 14.81 1.55
C LEU A 112 -5.36 13.77 2.06
N ASN A 113 -5.60 12.48 1.81
CA ASN A 113 -4.66 11.40 2.14
C ASN A 113 -3.34 11.54 1.37
N LEU A 114 -3.37 11.92 0.09
CA LEU A 114 -2.16 12.17 -0.70
C LEU A 114 -1.36 13.37 -0.15
N MET A 115 -2.04 14.43 0.26
CA MET A 115 -1.38 15.58 0.88
C MET A 115 -0.74 15.21 2.23
N ALA A 116 -1.46 14.45 3.06
CA ALA A 116 -0.92 13.94 4.32
C ALA A 116 0.29 13.03 4.10
N SER A 117 0.25 12.18 3.07
CA SER A 117 1.36 11.33 2.63
C SER A 117 2.59 12.15 2.27
N ALA A 118 2.45 13.17 1.41
CA ALA A 118 3.55 14.05 1.04
C ALA A 118 4.16 14.76 2.27
N LEU A 119 3.32 15.30 3.16
CA LEU A 119 3.77 15.96 4.38
C LEU A 119 4.43 15.01 5.38
N PHE A 120 3.95 13.77 5.48
CA PHE A 120 4.57 12.74 6.30
C PHE A 120 5.95 12.38 5.76
N GLY A 121 6.08 12.22 4.44
CA GLY A 121 7.37 12.07 3.77
C GLY A 121 8.31 13.21 4.17
N LEU A 122 7.87 14.45 4.04
CA LEU A 122 8.68 15.61 4.38
C LEU A 122 9.11 15.58 5.86
N ALA A 123 8.20 15.23 6.77
CA ALA A 123 8.51 15.09 8.19
C ALA A 123 9.58 14.02 8.42
N ILE A 124 9.43 12.83 7.84
CA ILE A 124 10.34 11.71 8.09
C ILE A 124 11.72 11.94 7.48
N THR A 125 11.81 12.54 6.29
CA THR A 125 13.09 12.95 5.69
C THR A 125 13.87 13.88 6.61
N ASN A 126 13.19 14.88 7.17
CA ASN A 126 13.81 15.82 8.10
C ASN A 126 14.18 15.15 9.42
N MET A 127 13.34 14.26 9.94
CA MET A 127 13.62 13.53 11.18
C MET A 127 14.80 12.57 11.04
N ILE A 128 14.95 11.88 9.90
CA ILE A 128 16.11 11.02 9.62
C ILE A 128 17.38 11.87 9.58
N TRP A 129 17.34 13.02 8.89
CA TRP A 129 18.47 13.94 8.85
C TRP A 129 18.85 14.49 10.24
N LEU A 130 17.86 14.89 11.05
CA LEU A 130 18.08 15.31 12.44
C LEU A 130 18.66 14.16 13.28
N GLY A 131 18.30 12.92 12.97
CA GLY A 131 18.89 11.72 13.58
C GLY A 131 20.40 11.64 13.36
N TYR A 132 20.88 11.90 12.14
CA TYR A 132 22.32 11.94 11.85
C TYR A 132 23.05 12.98 12.69
N ILE A 133 22.51 14.20 12.79
CA ILE A 133 23.07 15.25 13.68
C ILE A 133 23.10 14.79 15.13
N TYR A 134 22.01 14.18 15.62
CA TYR A 134 21.92 13.74 17.01
C TYR A 134 22.96 12.66 17.36
N TYR A 135 23.25 11.76 16.42
CA TYR A 135 24.24 10.69 16.61
C TYR A 135 25.66 11.06 16.20
N ASP A 136 25.90 12.30 15.75
CA ASP A 136 27.20 12.75 15.23
C ASP A 136 27.72 11.86 14.09
N GLU A 137 26.81 11.34 13.27
CA GLU A 137 27.14 10.55 12.08
C GLU A 137 27.08 11.44 10.82
N ASP A 138 28.06 11.30 9.93
CA ASP A 138 28.09 12.02 8.65
C ASP A 138 27.08 11.43 7.65
N PRO A 139 25.97 12.13 7.33
CA PRO A 139 24.98 11.66 6.36
C PRO A 139 25.53 11.58 4.93
N ASP A 140 26.61 12.31 4.65
CA ASP A 140 27.24 12.45 3.33
C ASP A 140 28.36 11.42 3.12
N SER A 141 28.59 10.54 4.10
CA SER A 141 29.48 9.40 3.97
C SER A 141 29.12 8.55 2.75
N VAL A 142 30.04 8.54 1.77
CA VAL A 142 29.84 7.89 0.47
C VAL A 142 29.94 6.38 0.65
N LEU A 143 28.80 5.68 0.51
CA LEU A 143 28.77 4.22 0.51
C LEU A 143 29.21 3.66 -0.84
N PHE A 144 28.64 4.21 -1.92
CA PHE A 144 28.90 3.75 -3.27
C PHE A 144 29.17 4.95 -4.18
N LYS A 145 30.24 4.85 -4.98
CA LYS A 145 30.53 5.82 -6.04
C LYS A 145 30.43 5.12 -7.39
N ILE A 146 29.49 5.55 -8.21
CA ILE A 146 29.29 5.07 -9.58
C ILE A 146 29.86 6.13 -10.51
N SER A 147 31.06 5.90 -11.03
CA SER A 147 31.69 6.78 -12.02
C SER A 147 31.44 6.29 -13.44
N PHE A 148 30.76 7.09 -14.26
CA PHE A 148 30.53 6.87 -15.69
C PHE A 148 31.69 7.47 -16.51
N TYR A 149 32.54 6.64 -17.11
CA TYR A 149 33.64 7.10 -17.96
C TYR A 149 33.23 7.19 -19.43
N ASP A 150 33.92 8.03 -20.19
CA ASP A 150 33.74 8.14 -21.64
C ASP A 150 34.48 7.00 -22.36
N GLU A 151 33.79 6.33 -23.28
CA GLU A 151 34.29 5.15 -24.02
C GLU A 151 35.57 5.47 -24.84
N ASP A 152 35.81 6.74 -25.17
CA ASP A 152 36.94 7.16 -26.02
C ASP A 152 38.31 7.02 -25.36
N ALA A 153 38.38 6.75 -24.05
CA ALA A 153 39.65 6.58 -23.33
C ALA A 153 40.12 5.12 -23.17
N GLY A 154 39.35 4.13 -23.67
CA GLY A 154 39.77 2.72 -23.65
C GLY A 154 39.93 2.07 -22.26
N ASN A 155 39.37 2.68 -21.21
CA ASN A 155 39.52 2.22 -19.83
C ASN A 155 38.17 1.83 -19.19
N GLU A 156 38.23 0.82 -18.33
CA GLU A 156 37.15 0.06 -17.70
C GLU A 156 36.32 0.89 -16.68
N LEU A 157 35.01 0.60 -16.57
CA LEU A 157 34.10 1.22 -15.60
C LEU A 157 34.35 0.64 -14.20
N ILE A 158 34.89 1.45 -13.28
CA ILE A 158 35.19 1.02 -11.91
C ILE A 158 34.07 1.49 -10.97
N ILE A 159 33.36 0.56 -10.33
CA ILE A 159 32.52 0.86 -9.15
C ILE A 159 33.36 0.55 -7.91
N SER A 160 33.69 1.57 -7.15
CA SER A 160 34.43 1.41 -5.89
C SER A 160 33.49 1.65 -4.71
N SER A 161 33.38 0.68 -3.82
CA SER A 161 32.78 0.86 -2.49
C SER A 161 33.87 1.26 -1.49
N ASN A 162 33.65 2.33 -0.73
CA ASN A 162 34.58 2.78 0.30
C ASN A 162 34.09 2.33 1.69
N LEU A 163 33.79 1.03 1.85
CA LEU A 163 33.41 0.52 3.17
C LEU A 163 34.64 0.54 4.08
N THR A 164 34.54 1.29 5.17
CA THR A 164 35.53 1.20 6.24
C THR A 164 35.40 -0.16 6.94
N ASN A 165 36.48 -0.64 7.56
CA ASN A 165 36.44 -1.92 8.31
C ASN A 165 35.36 -1.92 9.42
N ASP A 166 35.01 -0.73 9.92
CA ASP A 166 33.96 -0.54 10.94
C ASP A 166 32.53 -0.57 10.36
N ASP A 167 32.34 -0.60 9.04
CA ASP A 167 31.00 -0.76 8.43
C ASP A 167 30.70 -2.22 8.06
N GLN A 168 31.71 -3.10 8.07
CA GLN A 168 31.52 -4.51 7.71
C GLN A 168 30.59 -5.27 8.66
N TRP A 169 30.49 -4.88 9.94
CA TRP A 169 29.66 -5.62 10.92
C TRP A 169 28.16 -5.55 10.62
N PHE A 170 27.68 -4.53 9.89
CA PHE A 170 26.27 -4.45 9.47
C PHE A 170 25.92 -5.56 8.45
N PHE A 171 26.90 -6.02 7.66
CA PHE A 171 26.75 -7.09 6.69
C PHE A 171 27.26 -8.45 7.17
N ASN A 172 28.13 -8.48 8.19
CA ASN A 172 28.78 -9.71 8.66
C ASN A 172 28.04 -10.47 9.77
N ASN A 173 26.82 -10.07 10.14
CA ASN A 173 26.01 -10.80 11.13
C ASN A 173 25.32 -12.03 10.53
N ASN A 174 26.10 -12.94 9.95
CA ASN A 174 25.66 -14.30 9.65
C ASN A 174 26.48 -15.33 10.46
N THR A 175 26.39 -15.22 11.78
CA THR A 175 26.75 -16.30 12.69
C THR A 175 25.60 -17.30 12.72
N THR A 176 25.66 -18.35 11.89
CA THR A 176 25.52 -19.76 12.30
C THR A 176 25.52 -20.67 11.08
N ASN A 177 26.48 -21.60 11.08
CA ASN A 177 26.54 -22.83 10.28
C ASN A 177 26.91 -22.69 8.80
N SER A 178 28.15 -22.30 8.50
CA SER A 178 28.83 -22.70 7.27
C SER A 178 30.00 -23.61 7.61
N SER A 179 29.76 -24.92 7.65
CA SER A 179 30.81 -25.94 7.59
C SER A 179 30.70 -26.77 6.31
N MET A 180 30.02 -26.23 5.29
CA MET A 180 29.73 -26.94 4.03
C MET A 180 30.01 -26.08 2.79
N MET A 181 30.26 -24.78 2.94
CA MET A 181 30.72 -23.91 1.85
C MET A 181 32.24 -23.71 1.82
N ASP A 182 32.96 -24.02 2.91
CA ASP A 182 34.42 -23.91 2.95
C ASP A 182 35.09 -24.96 2.05
N ASP A 183 34.48 -26.15 1.88
CA ASP A 183 35.00 -27.21 0.99
C ASP A 183 34.83 -26.90 -0.52
N LEU A 184 34.05 -25.88 -0.88
CA LEU A 184 33.88 -25.46 -2.28
C LEU A 184 34.82 -24.32 -2.70
N TRP A 185 35.48 -23.66 -1.74
CA TRP A 185 36.44 -22.59 -2.03
C TRP A 185 37.87 -23.11 -2.30
N ASP A 186 38.23 -24.27 -1.75
CA ASP A 186 39.60 -24.80 -1.84
C ASP A 186 39.98 -25.48 -3.17
N ASN A 187 39.05 -25.59 -4.14
CA ASN A 187 39.31 -26.30 -5.41
C ASN A 187 39.52 -25.41 -6.65
N TYR A 188 39.73 -24.10 -6.47
CA TYR A 188 40.04 -23.18 -7.58
C TYR A 188 41.49 -22.67 -7.55
N ASN A 189 42.45 -23.56 -7.28
CA ASN A 189 43.87 -23.29 -7.52
C ASN A 189 44.27 -23.77 -8.92
N VAL A 190 43.97 -22.96 -9.93
CA VAL A 190 44.62 -23.07 -11.24
C VAL A 190 46.01 -22.43 -11.12
N THR A 191 47.02 -23.28 -11.23
CA THR A 191 48.43 -22.92 -11.36
C THR A 191 48.65 -21.96 -12.53
N ASN A 192 48.92 -20.69 -12.24
CA ASN A 192 49.66 -19.81 -13.13
C ASN A 192 50.84 -19.22 -12.36
N THR A 193 52.02 -19.74 -12.67
CA THR A 193 53.32 -19.19 -12.29
C THR A 193 53.54 -17.86 -13.01
N MET A 194 53.11 -16.76 -12.39
CA MET A 194 53.68 -15.43 -12.60
C MET A 194 53.78 -14.69 -11.26
N ALA A 195 54.77 -13.82 -11.18
CA ALA A 195 55.38 -13.23 -9.99
C ALA A 195 54.40 -12.75 -8.88
N PRO A 196 54.81 -12.78 -7.61
CA PRO A 196 54.02 -12.28 -6.50
C PRO A 196 54.02 -10.75 -6.51
N THR A 197 53.10 -10.16 -7.27
CA THR A 197 52.60 -8.84 -6.91
C THR A 197 51.60 -9.02 -5.78
N THR A 198 52.01 -8.59 -4.59
CA THR A 198 51.17 -8.38 -3.41
C THR A 198 50.05 -7.40 -3.75
N LEU A 199 49.00 -7.86 -4.41
CA LEU A 199 47.75 -7.15 -4.53
C LEU A 199 46.83 -7.78 -3.49
N GLU A 200 46.60 -7.02 -2.42
CA GLU A 200 45.60 -7.37 -1.42
C GLU A 200 44.27 -7.68 -2.11
N PRO A 201 43.53 -8.69 -1.63
CA PRO A 201 42.20 -8.99 -2.15
C PRO A 201 41.29 -7.79 -1.87
N LYS A 202 41.08 -6.94 -2.88
CA LYS A 202 40.08 -5.87 -2.83
C LYS A 202 38.70 -6.51 -2.74
N SER A 203 38.10 -6.46 -1.56
CA SER A 203 36.77 -6.98 -1.25
C SER A 203 35.65 -6.08 -1.78
N GLY A 204 35.63 -5.81 -3.09
CA GLY A 204 34.59 -5.02 -3.76
C GLY A 204 33.89 -5.84 -4.85
N TRP A 205 32.57 -5.76 -4.92
CA TRP A 205 31.79 -6.31 -6.04
C TRP A 205 31.68 -5.24 -7.13
N GLU A 206 32.06 -5.56 -8.36
CA GLU A 206 31.99 -4.62 -9.51
C GLU A 206 30.78 -4.96 -10.40
N LEU A 207 29.94 -3.97 -10.71
CA LEU A 207 28.75 -4.11 -11.59
C LEU A 207 28.96 -3.28 -12.87
N PHE A 208 28.90 -3.94 -14.03
CA PHE A 208 29.14 -3.31 -15.33
C PHE A 208 27.83 -2.82 -15.96
N LEU A 209 27.72 -1.52 -16.28
CA LEU A 209 26.58 -0.94 -17.01
C LEU A 209 27.05 -0.16 -18.26
N PRO A 210 26.56 -0.48 -19.47
CA PRO A 210 26.94 0.23 -20.69
C PRO A 210 26.34 1.63 -20.78
N ARG A 211 27.12 2.60 -21.27
CA ARG A 211 26.69 4.01 -21.44
C ARG A 211 25.73 4.14 -22.65
N PRO A 212 24.63 4.91 -22.56
CA PRO A 212 23.77 5.17 -23.71
C PRO A 212 24.48 6.11 -24.70
N LYS A 213 24.65 5.67 -25.96
CA LYS A 213 25.48 6.32 -27.00
C LYS A 213 25.02 7.70 -27.49
N ASN A 214 23.91 8.25 -26.99
CA ASN A 214 23.26 9.42 -27.60
C ASN A 214 22.99 10.58 -26.64
N ALA A 215 23.59 10.60 -25.44
CA ALA A 215 23.36 11.67 -24.46
C ALA A 215 24.38 12.82 -24.62
N HIS A 216 24.11 13.75 -25.55
CA HIS A 216 24.76 15.07 -25.56
C HIS A 216 24.23 15.90 -24.39
N THR A 217 24.82 15.74 -23.20
CA THR A 217 24.59 16.63 -22.06
C THR A 217 25.93 16.97 -21.43
N GLU A 218 26.38 18.19 -21.69
CA GLU A 218 27.52 18.80 -21.03
C GLU A 218 27.29 18.83 -19.50
N THR A 219 28.31 18.43 -18.75
CA THR A 219 28.56 18.82 -17.34
C THR A 219 27.62 18.32 -16.22
N LEU A 220 26.80 17.27 -16.41
CA LEU A 220 26.39 16.49 -15.23
C LEU A 220 27.59 15.63 -14.82
N GLY A 221 28.18 15.92 -13.65
CA GLY A 221 29.38 15.24 -13.16
C GLY A 221 29.31 13.74 -13.36
N ASN A 222 30.39 13.18 -13.92
CA ASN A 222 30.51 11.76 -14.29
C ASN A 222 30.39 10.79 -13.09
N THR A 223 30.06 11.23 -11.89
CA THR A 223 30.03 10.39 -10.69
C THR A 223 28.73 10.59 -9.93
N LEU A 224 27.92 9.54 -9.85
CA LEU A 224 26.80 9.46 -8.91
C LEU A 224 27.35 8.91 -7.59
N GLN A 225 27.28 9.72 -6.54
CA GLN A 225 27.64 9.30 -5.18
C GLN A 225 26.35 8.95 -4.44
N ILE A 226 26.28 7.73 -3.92
CA ILE A 226 25.19 7.26 -3.08
C ILE A 226 25.69 7.31 -1.64
N THR A 227 25.14 8.22 -0.85
CA THR A 227 25.53 8.41 0.55
C THR A 227 24.74 7.49 1.47
N ARG A 228 25.25 7.28 2.68
CA ARG A 228 24.55 6.53 3.74
C ARG A 228 23.20 7.15 4.08
N GLY A 229 23.12 8.48 4.11
CA GLY A 229 21.88 9.23 4.26
C GLY A 229 20.85 8.85 3.20
N MET A 230 21.25 8.83 1.92
CA MET A 230 20.36 8.47 0.81
C MET A 230 19.82 7.04 0.93
N VAL A 231 20.68 6.06 1.23
CA VAL A 231 20.25 4.65 1.34
C VAL A 231 19.26 4.47 2.49
N LEU A 232 19.54 5.04 3.67
CA LEU A 232 18.65 4.94 4.82
C LEU A 232 17.29 5.60 4.52
N LEU A 233 17.31 6.76 3.86
CA LEU A 233 16.12 7.49 3.46
C LEU A 233 15.28 6.69 2.45
N TRP A 234 15.90 6.21 1.38
CA TRP A 234 15.24 5.47 0.32
C TRP A 234 14.71 4.12 0.76
N THR A 235 15.26 3.53 1.83
CA THR A 235 14.84 2.24 2.35
C THR A 235 13.88 2.39 3.53
N LEU A 236 14.38 2.83 4.68
CA LEU A 236 13.61 2.94 5.91
C LEU A 236 12.58 4.06 5.83
N GLY A 237 12.96 5.23 5.31
CA GLY A 237 12.05 6.37 5.12
C GLY A 237 10.88 5.99 4.21
N ALA A 238 11.18 5.50 3.00
CA ALA A 238 10.16 5.05 2.05
C ALA A 238 9.28 3.90 2.57
N ALA A 239 9.84 2.97 3.35
CA ALA A 239 9.07 1.89 3.96
C ALA A 239 8.10 2.40 5.03
N LEU A 240 8.56 3.27 5.93
CA LEU A 240 7.72 3.90 6.96
C LEU A 240 6.64 4.79 6.32
N HIS A 241 6.98 5.47 5.22
CA HIS A 241 6.03 6.22 4.40
C HIS A 241 4.92 5.32 3.86
N ALA A 242 5.28 4.20 3.22
CA ALA A 242 4.29 3.25 2.69
C ALA A 242 3.40 2.65 3.80
N VAL A 243 3.93 2.45 5.00
CA VAL A 243 3.16 2.01 6.19
C VAL A 243 2.19 3.11 6.64
N PHE A 244 2.64 4.36 6.70
CA PHE A 244 1.78 5.50 7.03
C PHE A 244 0.63 5.64 6.04
N ASP A 245 0.90 5.56 4.73
CA ASP A 245 -0.10 5.64 3.67
C ASP A 245 -1.19 4.57 3.82
N ASN A 246 -0.76 3.33 4.09
CA ASN A 246 -1.69 2.23 4.35
C ASN A 246 -2.54 2.46 5.61
N THR A 247 -1.94 3.08 6.63
CA THR A 247 -2.58 3.34 7.92
C THR A 247 -3.61 4.45 7.80
N ILE A 248 -3.24 5.62 7.26
CA ILE A 248 -4.17 6.74 7.06
C ILE A 248 -5.31 6.34 6.13
N TRP A 249 -5.03 5.50 5.12
CA TRP A 249 -6.07 4.96 4.27
C TRP A 249 -7.09 4.14 5.06
N ARG A 250 -6.63 3.19 5.89
CA ARG A 250 -7.53 2.36 6.74
C ARG A 250 -8.34 3.21 7.71
N LEU A 251 -7.74 4.27 8.26
CA LEU A 251 -8.42 5.20 9.15
C LEU A 251 -9.51 6.00 8.41
N SER A 252 -9.19 6.50 7.21
CA SER A 252 -10.14 7.25 6.38
C SER A 252 -11.29 6.38 5.86
N ALA A 253 -10.99 5.12 5.52
CA ALA A 253 -11.93 4.13 5.01
C ALA A 253 -12.66 3.36 6.12
N CYS A 254 -12.54 3.78 7.39
CA CYS A 254 -12.99 3.06 8.58
C CYS A 254 -14.18 2.13 8.33
N GLY A 255 -13.91 0.82 8.23
CA GLY A 255 -14.91 -0.19 7.91
C GLY A 255 -16.08 -0.14 8.88
N CYS A 256 -15.82 0.05 10.17
CA CYS A 256 -16.85 0.08 11.22
C CYS A 256 -17.99 1.07 10.94
N CYS A 257 -17.68 2.23 10.34
CA CYS A 257 -18.62 3.33 10.15
C CYS A 257 -19.33 3.31 8.79
N LEU A 258 -18.99 2.35 7.92
CA LEU A 258 -19.55 2.24 6.58
C LEU A 258 -20.78 1.33 6.54
N PRO A 259 -21.68 1.50 5.55
CA PRO A 259 -22.90 0.71 5.44
C PRO A 259 -22.61 -0.81 5.45
N GLY A 260 -23.37 -1.57 6.23
CA GLY A 260 -23.19 -3.02 6.41
C GLY A 260 -22.34 -3.43 7.62
N ASN A 261 -21.69 -2.49 8.32
CA ASN A 261 -20.87 -2.81 9.49
C ASN A 261 -21.58 -2.55 10.83
N ARG A 262 -21.02 -3.11 11.92
CA ARG A 262 -21.63 -3.09 13.27
C ARG A 262 -21.99 -1.69 13.78
N CYS A 263 -21.26 -0.66 13.36
CA CYS A 263 -21.48 0.71 13.82
C CYS A 263 -22.34 1.55 12.87
N GLU A 264 -22.91 0.98 11.80
CA GLU A 264 -23.83 1.70 10.90
C GLU A 264 -25.03 2.30 11.65
N ARG A 265 -25.49 1.65 12.72
CA ARG A 265 -26.57 2.15 13.59
C ARG A 265 -26.28 3.50 14.23
N PHE A 266 -25.00 3.84 14.38
CA PHE A 266 -24.55 5.10 14.95
C PHE A 266 -24.19 6.07 13.82
N GLY A 267 -25.20 6.62 13.15
CA GLY A 267 -25.02 7.50 11.99
C GLY A 267 -24.08 8.70 12.25
N PHE A 268 -23.90 9.12 13.52
CA PHE A 268 -22.95 10.16 13.89
C PHE A 268 -21.48 9.78 13.64
N LEU A 269 -21.14 8.48 13.69
CA LEU A 269 -19.77 7.98 13.49
C LEU A 269 -19.31 8.08 12.04
N ARG A 270 -20.24 8.21 11.08
CA ARG A 270 -19.91 8.36 9.65
C ARG A 270 -19.12 9.65 9.37
N GLY A 271 -19.35 10.71 10.14
CA GLY A 271 -18.56 11.95 10.05
C GLY A 271 -17.21 11.87 10.79
N MET A 272 -17.08 10.95 11.75
CA MET A 272 -15.93 10.88 12.64
C MET A 272 -14.65 10.41 11.95
N SER A 273 -14.72 9.50 10.97
CA SER A 273 -13.53 9.08 10.21
C SER A 273 -12.93 10.23 9.40
N GLY A 274 -13.78 11.06 8.78
CA GLY A 274 -13.36 12.26 8.07
C GLY A 274 -12.70 13.27 9.00
N ALA A 275 -13.33 13.56 10.14
CA ALA A 275 -12.77 14.45 11.16
C ALA A 275 -11.44 13.93 11.71
N PHE A 276 -11.34 12.63 11.98
CA PHE A 276 -10.10 11.99 12.44
C PHE A 276 -8.99 12.07 11.38
N THR A 277 -9.32 11.84 10.11
CA THR A 277 -8.36 11.98 9.00
C THR A 277 -7.83 13.41 8.94
N ILE A 278 -8.71 14.41 9.01
CA ILE A 278 -8.33 15.83 9.04
C ILE A 278 -7.41 16.11 10.23
N PHE A 279 -7.76 15.62 11.42
CA PHE A 279 -6.93 15.77 12.62
C PHE A 279 -5.52 15.19 12.42
N VAL A 280 -5.41 13.97 11.88
CA VAL A 280 -4.11 13.34 11.56
C VAL A 280 -3.32 14.19 10.57
N VAL A 281 -3.96 14.71 9.50
CA VAL A 281 -3.30 15.59 8.54
C VAL A 281 -2.76 16.84 9.21
N VAL A 282 -3.55 17.49 10.07
CA VAL A 282 -3.11 18.70 10.80
C VAL A 282 -1.93 18.40 11.71
N MET A 283 -1.97 17.28 12.45
CA MET A 283 -0.85 16.86 13.30
C MET A 283 0.42 16.59 12.49
N VAL A 284 0.32 15.84 11.39
CA VAL A 284 1.46 15.56 10.51
C VAL A 284 2.01 16.85 9.89
N THR A 285 1.13 17.79 9.52
CA THR A 285 1.54 19.11 9.03
C THR A 285 2.34 19.88 10.07
N ALA A 286 1.88 19.88 11.32
CA ALA A 286 2.56 20.55 12.43
C ALA A 286 3.95 19.93 12.68
N VAL A 287 4.05 18.59 12.69
CA VAL A 287 5.32 17.87 12.84
C VAL A 287 6.25 18.13 11.67
N ALA A 288 5.77 18.09 10.42
CA ALA A 288 6.56 18.39 9.24
C ALA A 288 7.11 19.82 9.27
N THR A 289 6.25 20.79 9.61
CA THR A 289 6.65 22.20 9.73
C THR A 289 7.71 22.38 10.81
N PHE A 290 7.50 21.77 11.98
CA PHE A 290 8.47 21.80 13.06
C PHE A 290 9.82 21.18 12.64
N ALA A 291 9.80 20.02 11.98
CA ALA A 291 11.00 19.33 11.51
C ALA A 291 11.80 20.17 10.51
N VAL A 292 11.11 20.79 9.55
CA VAL A 292 11.72 21.68 8.54
C VAL A 292 12.30 22.92 9.19
N VAL A 293 11.57 23.57 10.10
CA VAL A 293 12.05 24.77 10.80
C VAL A 293 13.24 24.42 11.69
N LEU A 294 13.18 23.32 12.43
CA LEU A 294 14.30 22.87 13.27
C LEU A 294 15.54 22.59 12.44
N ARG A 295 15.40 21.90 11.30
CA ARG A 295 16.50 21.70 10.36
C ARG A 295 17.07 23.02 9.87
N ALA A 296 16.23 23.93 9.40
CA ALA A 296 16.68 25.23 8.90
C ALA A 296 17.44 26.03 9.97
N THR A 297 16.97 26.02 11.22
CA THR A 297 17.64 26.68 12.34
C THR A 297 19.02 26.07 12.61
N LEU A 298 19.16 24.74 12.59
CA LEU A 298 20.45 24.09 12.81
C LEU A 298 21.45 24.40 11.69
N MET A 299 21.01 24.33 10.42
CA MET A 299 21.89 24.66 9.28
C MET A 299 22.34 26.12 9.31
N SER A 300 21.50 27.05 9.79
CA SER A 300 21.88 28.46 9.91
C SER A 300 22.95 28.72 10.98
N HIS A 301 23.03 27.88 12.02
CA HIS A 301 24.01 28.06 13.09
C HIS A 301 25.44 27.72 12.63
N ASP A 302 25.57 26.66 11.81
CA ASP A 302 26.88 26.21 11.30
C ASP A 302 27.50 27.24 10.35
N GLU A 303 26.69 27.92 9.53
CA GLU A 303 27.16 28.97 8.61
C GLU A 303 27.65 30.23 9.36
N ILE A 304 27.01 30.56 10.50
CA ILE A 304 27.36 31.73 11.30
C ILE A 304 28.71 31.53 12.00
N GLU A 305 29.02 30.34 12.53
CA GLU A 305 30.34 30.11 13.13
C GLU A 305 31.47 30.21 12.09
N PHE A 306 31.24 29.75 10.86
CA PHE A 306 32.22 29.86 9.77
C PHE A 306 32.40 31.30 9.27
N SER A 307 31.33 32.11 9.29
CA SER A 307 31.35 33.50 8.83
C SER A 307 31.85 34.46 9.91
N ALA A 308 31.49 34.25 11.18
CA ALA A 308 31.92 35.07 12.31
C ALA A 308 33.42 34.90 12.60
N SER A 309 34.01 33.75 12.25
CA SER A 309 35.46 33.56 12.31
C SER A 309 36.21 34.30 11.20
N ASN A 310 35.54 34.71 10.11
CA ASN A 310 36.16 35.40 8.97
C ASN A 310 35.77 36.88 8.82
N SER A 311 34.77 37.39 9.55
CA SER A 311 34.27 38.76 9.40
C SER A 311 34.20 39.51 10.74
N GLY A 312 35.29 40.19 11.10
CA GLY A 312 35.34 41.16 12.20
C GLY A 312 34.77 42.54 11.82
N GLY A 313 33.64 42.59 11.13
CA GLY A 313 33.09 43.82 10.54
C GLY A 313 31.64 44.07 10.94
N LEU A 314 31.43 45.13 11.71
CA LEU A 314 30.13 45.68 12.14
C LEU A 314 29.34 46.17 10.90
N VAL A 315 28.27 45.48 10.50
CA VAL A 315 27.36 45.95 9.44
C VAL A 315 25.92 45.92 9.95
N ASP A 316 25.27 47.09 9.88
CA ASP A 316 23.86 47.34 10.15
C ASP A 316 23.01 46.76 8.99
N ASP A 317 22.40 45.59 9.18
CA ASP A 317 21.61 44.93 8.14
C ASP A 317 20.09 45.12 8.33
N ALA A 318 19.52 45.91 7.43
CA ALA A 318 18.11 45.82 7.09
C ALA A 318 17.90 44.57 6.20
N ILE A 319 17.29 43.52 6.76
CA ILE A 319 17.08 42.23 6.10
C ILE A 319 16.14 42.40 4.89
N ASP A 320 16.70 42.37 3.67
CA ASP A 320 15.94 42.25 2.43
C ASP A 320 15.63 40.77 2.14
N VAL A 321 14.44 40.33 2.55
CA VAL A 321 13.92 38.95 2.41
C VAL A 321 13.99 38.44 0.96
N ARG A 322 14.02 39.34 -0.04
CA ARG A 322 14.05 38.98 -1.45
C ARG A 322 15.42 38.50 -1.93
N GLU A 323 16.50 39.06 -1.40
CA GLU A 323 17.86 38.60 -1.74
C GLU A 323 18.15 37.25 -1.09
N SER A 324 17.72 37.04 0.15
CA SER A 324 17.84 35.73 0.83
C SER A 324 17.14 34.60 0.08
N PHE A 325 15.98 34.87 -0.55
CA PHE A 325 15.30 33.87 -1.38
C PHE A 325 16.04 33.56 -2.69
N ARG A 326 16.68 34.56 -3.29
CA ARG A 326 17.45 34.40 -4.53
C ARG A 326 18.76 33.66 -4.27
N GLU A 327 19.39 33.93 -3.14
CA GLU A 327 20.61 33.27 -2.69
C GLU A 327 20.32 31.82 -2.26
N ALA A 328 19.22 31.59 -1.53
CA ALA A 328 18.75 30.22 -1.23
C ALA A 328 18.42 29.41 -2.49
N ALA A 329 17.93 30.05 -3.56
CA ALA A 329 17.70 29.40 -4.85
C ALA A 329 19.00 29.08 -5.60
N GLN A 330 20.12 29.73 -5.26
CA GLN A 330 21.45 29.45 -5.80
C GLN A 330 22.23 28.44 -4.94
N ASN A 331 21.82 28.23 -3.69
CA ASN A 331 22.40 27.20 -2.83
C ASN A 331 22.00 25.80 -3.31
N ILE A 332 22.94 25.15 -3.99
CA ILE A 332 22.87 23.79 -4.52
C ILE A 332 22.39 22.78 -3.45
N GLY A 333 22.75 23.00 -2.18
CA GLY A 333 22.35 22.13 -1.07
C GLY A 333 20.84 22.09 -0.78
N ALA A 334 20.11 23.20 -0.98
CA ALA A 334 18.67 23.20 -0.82
C ALA A 334 17.98 22.35 -1.91
N LEU A 335 18.52 22.37 -3.12
CA LEU A 335 18.03 21.57 -4.23
C LEU A 335 18.34 20.08 -4.04
N GLU A 336 19.52 19.74 -3.51
CA GLU A 336 19.88 18.35 -3.18
C GLU A 336 18.90 17.72 -2.18
N PHE A 337 18.55 18.45 -1.12
CA PHE A 337 17.54 17.99 -0.17
C PHE A 337 16.17 17.75 -0.83
N VAL A 338 15.68 18.72 -1.61
CA VAL A 338 14.38 18.61 -2.29
C VAL A 338 14.38 17.44 -3.26
N MET A 339 15.48 17.21 -3.97
CA MET A 339 15.64 16.06 -4.86
C MET A 339 15.67 14.74 -4.08
N GLY A 340 16.40 14.67 -2.97
CA GLY A 340 16.42 13.51 -2.08
C GLY A 340 15.02 13.15 -1.57
N TYR A 341 14.26 14.16 -1.11
CA TYR A 341 12.86 14.01 -0.71
C TYR A 341 11.98 13.54 -1.88
N PHE A 342 12.13 14.12 -3.08
CA PHE A 342 11.33 13.72 -4.23
C PHE A 342 11.60 12.27 -4.65
N VAL A 343 12.86 11.84 -4.62
CA VAL A 343 13.25 10.45 -4.89
C VAL A 343 12.67 9.51 -3.82
N GLU A 344 12.78 9.86 -2.54
CA GLU A 344 12.16 9.09 -1.46
C GLU A 344 10.64 8.97 -1.65
N PHE A 345 9.96 10.10 -1.90
CA PHE A 345 8.52 10.13 -2.11
C PHE A 345 8.10 9.27 -3.32
N PHE A 346 8.88 9.34 -4.40
CA PHE A 346 8.66 8.52 -5.58
C PHE A 346 8.84 7.03 -5.28
N LEU A 347 9.92 6.64 -4.60
CA LEU A 347 10.17 5.26 -4.19
C LEU A 347 9.08 4.75 -3.25
N ALA A 348 8.67 5.57 -2.28
CA ALA A 348 7.59 5.27 -1.35
C ALA A 348 6.30 4.95 -2.11
N LEU A 349 5.90 5.82 -3.05
CA LEU A 349 4.65 5.68 -3.78
C LEU A 349 4.66 4.58 -4.84
N PHE A 350 5.73 4.44 -5.62
CA PHE A 350 5.74 3.58 -6.81
C PHE A 350 6.45 2.25 -6.62
N VAL A 351 7.30 2.12 -5.60
CA VAL A 351 8.04 0.88 -5.33
C VAL A 351 7.55 0.24 -4.05
N TYR A 352 7.73 0.91 -2.92
CA TYR A 352 7.43 0.36 -1.61
C TYR A 352 5.93 0.15 -1.41
N HIS A 353 5.11 1.13 -1.76
CA HIS A 353 3.67 1.03 -1.54
C HIS A 353 3.03 -0.14 -2.33
N PRO A 354 3.25 -0.33 -3.65
CA PRO A 354 2.78 -1.51 -4.38
C PRO A 354 3.36 -2.83 -3.85
N LEU A 355 4.62 -2.83 -3.41
CA LEU A 355 5.25 -3.99 -2.79
C LEU A 355 4.52 -4.39 -1.50
N PHE A 356 4.31 -3.46 -0.58
CA PHE A 356 3.57 -3.67 0.66
C PHE A 356 2.13 -4.13 0.40
N MET A 357 1.45 -3.50 -0.57
CA MET A 357 0.10 -3.91 -0.97
C MET A 357 0.07 -5.34 -1.49
N THR A 358 1.08 -5.76 -2.27
CA THR A 358 1.18 -7.12 -2.80
C THR A 358 1.46 -8.12 -1.69
N ILE A 359 2.35 -7.79 -0.74
CA ILE A 359 2.62 -8.61 0.46
C ILE A 359 1.34 -8.82 1.27
N LEU A 360 0.55 -7.76 1.48
CA LEU A 360 -0.75 -7.83 2.16
C LEU A 360 -1.77 -8.66 1.37
N PHE A 361 -1.86 -8.46 0.06
CA PHE A 361 -2.78 -9.16 -0.83
C PHE A 361 -2.50 -10.67 -0.87
N MET A 362 -1.23 -11.05 -1.00
CA MET A 362 -0.81 -12.45 -1.00
C MET A 362 -0.98 -13.11 0.38
N GLY A 363 -1.10 -12.31 1.45
CA GLY A 363 -1.17 -12.82 2.82
C GLY A 363 0.16 -13.38 3.31
N CYS A 364 1.30 -12.92 2.76
CA CYS A 364 2.64 -13.40 3.12
C CYS A 364 2.94 -13.21 4.61
N LEU A 365 2.40 -12.17 5.25
CA LEU A 365 2.56 -11.93 6.69
C LEU A 365 1.89 -13.01 7.56
N ASN A 366 0.83 -13.65 7.06
CA ASN A 366 0.19 -14.75 7.78
C ASN A 366 1.08 -16.00 7.82
N PHE A 367 1.91 -16.20 6.79
CA PHE A 367 2.89 -17.28 6.73
C PHE A 367 3.98 -17.10 7.80
N LEU A 368 4.48 -15.86 7.95
CA LEU A 368 5.46 -15.50 8.99
C LEU A 368 4.87 -15.58 10.41
N GLY A 369 3.57 -15.27 10.58
CA GLY A 369 2.89 -15.27 11.87
C GLY A 369 2.35 -16.62 12.37
N CYS A 370 2.77 -17.74 11.77
CA CYS A 370 2.29 -19.10 12.09
C CYS A 370 0.75 -19.22 12.14
N GLY A 371 0.02 -18.47 11.30
CA GLY A 371 -1.45 -18.56 11.23
C GLY A 371 -2.23 -17.87 12.36
N LYS A 372 -1.58 -17.21 13.33
CA LYS A 372 -2.29 -16.61 14.48
C LYS A 372 -2.92 -15.25 14.18
N LEU A 373 -2.38 -14.50 13.21
CA LEU A 373 -2.85 -13.16 12.87
C LEU A 373 -3.93 -13.19 11.78
N ARG A 374 -5.18 -13.46 12.18
CA ARG A 374 -6.36 -13.50 11.28
C ARG A 374 -6.59 -12.20 10.50
N VAL A 375 -6.09 -11.07 11.01
CA VAL A 375 -6.28 -9.72 10.41
C VAL A 375 -5.40 -9.49 9.16
N LEU A 376 -4.42 -10.35 8.89
CA LEU A 376 -3.42 -10.17 7.82
C LEU A 376 -3.45 -11.30 6.76
N GLY A 377 -4.57 -12.01 6.66
CA GLY A 377 -4.67 -13.24 5.87
C GLY A 377 -4.63 -13.09 4.34
N GLY A 378 -4.79 -11.88 3.80
CA GLY A 378 -4.82 -11.65 2.35
C GLY A 378 -6.01 -12.32 1.64
N ARG A 379 -5.95 -12.38 0.31
CA ARG A 379 -6.94 -13.07 -0.54
C ARG A 379 -7.12 -14.55 -0.19
N PRO A 380 -6.06 -15.34 0.06
CA PRO A 380 -6.24 -16.78 0.35
C PRO A 380 -7.00 -17.04 1.64
N PHE A 381 -7.00 -16.10 2.59
CA PHE A 381 -7.80 -16.21 3.80
C PHE A 381 -9.26 -15.86 3.55
N GLU A 382 -9.54 -14.78 2.82
CA GLU A 382 -10.92 -14.39 2.46
C GLU A 382 -11.63 -15.49 1.65
N MET A 383 -10.95 -16.08 0.67
CA MET A 383 -11.52 -17.20 -0.10
C MET A 383 -11.89 -18.39 0.77
N ARG A 384 -11.06 -18.74 1.76
CA ARG A 384 -11.36 -19.83 2.70
C ARG A 384 -12.57 -19.52 3.58
N GLN A 385 -12.73 -18.27 4.01
CA GLN A 385 -13.91 -17.86 4.78
C GLN A 385 -15.18 -17.98 3.94
N LEU A 386 -15.14 -17.56 2.68
CA LEU A 386 -16.27 -17.69 1.76
C LEU A 386 -16.63 -19.17 1.52
N GLU A 387 -15.63 -20.03 1.29
CA GLU A 387 -15.85 -21.48 1.14
C GLU A 387 -16.48 -22.11 2.40
N GLU A 388 -16.04 -21.70 3.59
CA GLU A 388 -16.62 -22.15 4.86
C GLU A 388 -18.08 -21.70 5.01
N GLU A 389 -18.40 -20.44 4.70
CA GLU A 389 -19.76 -19.88 4.73
C GLU A 389 -20.71 -20.56 3.72
N GLU A 390 -20.24 -20.81 2.50
CA GLU A 390 -20.98 -21.55 1.48
C GLU A 390 -21.26 -22.99 1.91
N SER A 391 -20.25 -23.67 2.48
CA SER A 391 -20.40 -25.04 2.97
C SER A 391 -21.39 -25.14 4.14
N GLY A 392 -21.40 -24.15 5.04
CA GLY A 392 -22.36 -24.05 6.14
C GLY A 392 -23.79 -23.82 5.65
N SER A 393 -23.96 -22.94 4.68
CA SER A 393 -25.27 -22.63 4.08
C SER A 393 -25.86 -23.84 3.33
N GLN A 394 -25.02 -24.61 2.63
CA GLN A 394 -25.44 -25.87 1.99
C GLN A 394 -25.90 -26.91 3.03
N ARG A 395 -25.20 -27.04 4.16
CA ARG A 395 -25.59 -27.97 5.24
C ARG A 395 -26.92 -27.59 5.87
N HIS A 396 -27.14 -26.31 6.15
CA HIS A 396 -28.42 -25.83 6.68
C HIS A 396 -29.58 -26.08 5.71
N SER A 397 -29.34 -25.85 4.41
CA SER A 397 -30.35 -26.10 3.37
C SER A 397 -30.67 -27.59 3.22
N ALA A 398 -29.64 -28.46 3.27
CA ALA A 398 -29.84 -29.92 3.21
C ALA A 398 -30.58 -30.46 4.44
N GLY A 399 -30.26 -29.95 5.64
CA GLY A 399 -30.93 -30.36 6.89
C GLY A 399 -32.43 -30.02 6.92
N LEU A 400 -32.82 -28.87 6.36
CA LEU A 400 -34.23 -28.45 6.29
C LEU A 400 -35.06 -29.36 5.36
N VAL A 401 -34.45 -29.85 4.28
CA VAL A 401 -35.12 -30.76 3.34
C VAL A 401 -35.33 -32.15 3.96
N THR A 402 -34.38 -32.65 4.75
CA THR A 402 -34.53 -33.95 5.44
C THR A 402 -35.47 -33.89 6.65
N GLY A 403 -35.64 -32.73 7.29
CA GLY A 403 -36.50 -32.56 8.47
C GLY A 403 -38.01 -32.63 8.20
N ASN A 404 -38.44 -32.44 6.94
CA ASN A 404 -39.87 -32.42 6.57
C ASN A 404 -40.41 -33.78 6.05
N GLN A 405 -39.61 -34.85 6.03
CA GLN A 405 -40.07 -36.16 5.54
C GLN A 405 -40.45 -37.18 6.64
N CYS A 406 -40.34 -36.86 7.93
CA CYS A 406 -40.61 -37.85 9.00
C CYS A 406 -41.58 -37.39 10.12
N LEU A 407 -42.50 -36.47 9.83
CA LEU A 407 -43.72 -36.31 10.62
C LEU A 407 -44.85 -37.10 9.95
N SER A 408 -44.71 -38.42 9.96
CA SER A 408 -45.88 -39.30 9.90
C SER A 408 -46.71 -38.99 11.14
N VAL A 409 -47.79 -38.23 10.94
CA VAL A 409 -48.84 -37.96 11.92
C VAL A 409 -49.21 -39.29 12.59
N PRO A 410 -49.01 -39.48 13.90
CA PRO A 410 -49.64 -40.56 14.61
C PRO A 410 -51.14 -40.32 14.49
N LYS A 411 -51.82 -41.16 13.71
CA LYS A 411 -53.28 -41.24 13.71
C LYS A 411 -53.72 -41.68 15.11
N GLY A 412 -54.10 -40.71 15.95
CA GLY A 412 -54.79 -41.01 17.21
C GLY A 412 -54.28 -40.23 18.41
N ALA A 413 -54.58 -38.94 18.49
CA ALA A 413 -54.62 -38.23 19.77
C ALA A 413 -55.56 -37.03 19.67
N VAL A 414 -56.86 -37.31 19.65
CA VAL A 414 -57.88 -36.32 20.05
C VAL A 414 -57.69 -36.11 21.55
N ARG A 415 -57.02 -35.03 21.94
CA ARG A 415 -57.07 -34.54 23.33
C ARG A 415 -57.49 -33.08 23.33
N ARG A 416 -58.71 -32.85 23.83
CA ARG A 416 -59.21 -31.55 24.27
C ARG A 416 -58.15 -30.87 25.12
N LEU A 417 -57.81 -29.64 24.78
CA LEU A 417 -57.26 -28.70 25.75
C LEU A 417 -58.19 -27.49 25.81
N SER A 418 -58.85 -27.42 26.96
CA SER A 418 -59.63 -26.33 27.48
C SER A 418 -58.79 -25.07 27.66
N HIS A 419 -59.44 -23.94 27.42
CA HIS A 419 -59.20 -22.65 28.04
C HIS A 419 -58.42 -22.71 29.37
N THR A 420 -57.34 -21.94 29.46
CA THR A 420 -57.03 -21.24 30.71
C THR A 420 -56.30 -19.94 30.39
N GLU A 421 -56.96 -18.84 30.75
CA GLU A 421 -56.41 -17.50 30.87
C GLU A 421 -55.23 -17.47 31.85
N ARG A 422 -54.24 -16.60 31.61
CA ARG A 422 -53.85 -15.55 32.57
C ARG A 422 -52.78 -14.61 31.98
N SER A 423 -53.22 -13.38 31.74
CA SER A 423 -52.82 -12.16 32.45
C SER A 423 -51.33 -11.91 32.77
N SER A 424 -50.87 -10.75 32.27
CA SER A 424 -50.07 -9.72 32.93
C SER A 424 -48.68 -10.04 33.46
N TYR A 425 -47.67 -9.31 32.96
CA TYR A 425 -46.89 -8.41 33.83
C TYR A 425 -46.35 -7.20 33.04
N SER A 426 -46.47 -6.06 33.70
CA SER A 426 -46.12 -4.70 33.30
C SER A 426 -44.61 -4.43 33.28
N SER A 427 -44.25 -3.35 32.58
CA SER A 427 -43.44 -2.20 33.05
C SER A 427 -42.30 -2.48 34.04
N VAL A 428 -41.10 -1.93 33.77
CA VAL A 428 -40.46 -0.89 34.60
C VAL A 428 -38.96 -0.73 34.27
N ASN A 429 -38.57 0.55 34.12
CA ASN A 429 -37.28 1.21 34.36
C ASN A 429 -36.12 1.23 33.34
N ASN A 430 -35.92 2.44 32.79
CA ASN A 430 -34.80 3.35 33.11
C ASN A 430 -33.42 2.72 33.35
N PHE A 431 -32.42 3.12 32.56
CA PHE A 431 -31.14 3.60 33.10
C PHE A 431 -30.36 4.45 32.08
N ARG A 432 -30.10 5.69 32.52
CA ARG A 432 -29.09 6.71 32.11
C ARG A 432 -28.98 7.18 30.66
#